data_AF-W3U052-F1
#
_entry.id   AF-W3U052-F1
#
_cell.length_a   1.000
_cell.length_b   1.000
_cell.length_c   1.000
_cell.angle_alpha   90.00
_cell.angle_beta   90.00
_cell.angle_gamma   90.00
#
_symmetry.space_group_name_H-M   'P 1'
#
loop_
_entity.id
_entity.type
_entity.pdbx_description
1 polymer ?
#
loop_
_entity_poly.entity_id
_entity_poly.type
_entity_poly.pdbx_seq_one_letter_code
_entity_poly.pdbx_strand_id
1 'polypeptide(L)'
;MIQYEIRNAMENLQKSRHFNLDEKHFKSISPLFSARKSSIVEPAQTIDNIYQESGYFADPHTAVALKSNSGKQKNIYSNDRLCDCSSYQIS
;
A
#
# COMPACT_ATOMS: atom_id res chain seq x y z
N MET A 1 2.06 -24.83 16.45
CA MET A 1 3.14 -24.83 15.44
C MET A 1 3.39 -23.45 14.82
N ILE A 2 2.36 -22.67 14.45
CA ILE A 2 2.51 -21.34 13.82
C ILE A 2 3.36 -20.35 14.64
N GLN A 3 3.23 -20.35 15.98
CA GLN A 3 4.02 -19.44 16.82
C GLN A 3 5.54 -19.70 16.74
N TYR A 4 5.96 -20.95 16.51
CA TYR A 4 7.38 -21.30 16.39
C TYR A 4 7.98 -20.76 15.09
N GLU A 5 7.25 -20.85 13.98
CA GLU A 5 7.70 -20.35 12.68
C GLU A 5 7.88 -18.83 12.69
N ILE A 6 6.96 -18.10 13.34
CA ILE A 6 7.07 -16.64 13.52
C ILE A 6 8.29 -16.30 14.37
N ARG A 7 8.48 -16.98 15.50
CA ARG A 7 9.62 -16.74 16.39
C ARG A 7 10.94 -16.95 15.65
N ASN A 8 11.07 -18.06 14.92
CA ASN A 8 12.27 -18.36 14.15
C ASN A 8 12.52 -17.32 13.04
N ALA A 9 11.49 -16.88 12.32
CA ALA A 9 11.62 -15.83 11.31
C ALA A 9 12.13 -14.51 11.92
N MET A 10 11.63 -14.12 13.10
CA MET A 10 12.07 -12.91 13.80
C MET A 10 13.48 -13.04 14.38
N GLU A 11 13.84 -14.19 14.94
CA GLU A 11 15.22 -14.47 15.40
C GLU A 11 16.22 -14.42 14.24
N ASN A 12 15.86 -14.96 13.08
CA ASN A 12 16.68 -14.87 11.87
C ASN A 12 16.78 -13.42 11.38
N LEU A 13 15.68 -12.67 11.35
CA LEU A 13 15.72 -11.24 11.03
C LEU A 13 16.67 -10.45 11.94
N GLN A 14 16.72 -10.77 13.24
CA GLN A 14 17.65 -10.14 14.17
C GLN A 14 19.12 -10.46 13.84
N LYS A 15 19.43 -11.72 13.50
CA LYS A 15 20.80 -12.20 13.26
C LYS A 15 21.33 -11.89 11.86
N SER A 16 20.56 -12.23 10.82
CA SER A 16 20.95 -12.12 9.42
C SER A 16 20.40 -10.86 8.73
N ARG A 17 19.55 -10.07 9.39
CA ARG A 17 18.89 -8.86 8.82
C ARG A 17 17.96 -9.15 7.64
N HIS A 18 17.66 -10.41 7.41
CA HIS A 18 16.69 -10.88 6.43
C HIS A 18 16.11 -12.23 6.88
N PHE A 19 14.96 -12.59 6.34
CA PHE A 19 14.41 -13.94 6.39
C PHE A 19 13.74 -14.25 5.05
N ASN A 20 13.59 -15.53 4.73
CA ASN A 20 12.86 -15.96 3.55
C ASN A 20 11.48 -16.45 3.95
N LEU A 21 10.48 -16.06 3.17
CA LEU A 21 9.11 -16.53 3.33
C LEU A 21 8.96 -17.83 2.52
N ASP A 22 8.44 -18.88 3.15
CA ASP A 22 8.11 -20.12 2.45
C ASP A 22 7.05 -19.90 1.36
N GLU A 23 7.11 -20.71 0.29
CA GLU A 23 6.25 -20.58 -0.88
C GLU A 23 4.76 -20.69 -0.50
N LYS A 24 4.42 -21.56 0.46
CA LYS A 24 3.05 -21.70 0.97
C LYS A 24 2.52 -20.39 1.53
N HIS A 25 3.32 -19.71 2.35
CA HIS A 25 2.95 -18.42 2.93
C HIS A 25 2.91 -17.33 1.86
N PHE A 26 3.88 -17.29 0.95
CA PHE A 26 3.88 -16.33 -0.14
C PHE A 26 2.63 -16.44 -1.02
N LYS A 27 2.24 -17.65 -1.42
CA LYS A 27 1.03 -17.92 -2.22
C LYS A 27 -0.27 -17.52 -1.50
N SER A 28 -0.29 -17.53 -0.18
CA SER A 28 -1.46 -17.05 0.59
C SER A 28 -1.56 -15.52 0.63
N ILE A 29 -0.44 -14.80 0.60
CA ILE A 29 -0.40 -13.33 0.76
C ILE A 29 -0.52 -12.62 -0.59
N SER A 30 0.12 -13.14 -1.65
CA SER A 30 0.21 -12.46 -2.95
C SER A 30 -1.13 -12.15 -3.65
N PRO A 31 -2.23 -12.94 -3.48
CA PRO A 31 -3.53 -12.58 -4.06
C PRO A 31 -4.22 -11.43 -3.31
N LEU A 32 -3.90 -11.24 -2.03
CA LEU A 32 -4.56 -10.28 -1.15
C LEU A 32 -3.85 -8.94 -1.12
N PHE A 33 -2.52 -8.95 -1.27
CA PHE A 33 -1.69 -7.76 -1.15
C PHE A 33 -0.90 -7.50 -2.42
N SER A 34 -0.77 -6.22 -2.78
CA SER A 34 0.17 -5.78 -3.82
C SER A 34 0.91 -4.55 -3.33
N ALA A 35 2.22 -4.53 -3.55
CA ALA A 35 3.08 -3.41 -3.20
C ALA A 35 3.62 -2.73 -4.45
N ARG A 36 3.84 -1.42 -4.37
CA ARG A 36 4.53 -0.62 -5.39
C ARG A 36 5.52 0.30 -4.69
N LYS A 37 6.70 0.47 -5.28
CA LYS A 37 7.68 1.46 -4.85
C LYS A 37 7.39 2.78 -5.55
N SER A 38 7.50 3.88 -4.81
CA SER A 38 7.42 5.25 -5.33
C SER A 38 8.72 5.97 -5.00
N SER A 39 9.31 6.63 -5.98
CA SER A 39 10.48 7.51 -5.85
C SER A 39 10.04 8.92 -5.47
N ILE A 40 10.90 9.75 -4.86
CA ILE A 40 10.54 11.09 -4.36
C ILE A 40 9.92 12.01 -5.44
N VAL A 41 10.33 11.85 -6.70
CA VAL A 41 9.82 12.67 -7.81
C VAL A 41 8.34 12.39 -8.09
N GLU A 42 7.89 11.15 -7.88
CA GLU A 42 6.54 10.72 -8.25
C GLU A 42 5.44 11.28 -7.32
N PRO A 43 5.58 11.34 -5.98
CA PRO A 43 4.66 12.01 -5.10
C PRO A 43 4.58 13.51 -5.35
N ALA A 44 5.70 14.18 -5.64
CA ALA A 44 5.70 15.62 -5.93
C ALA A 44 4.80 15.93 -7.16
N GLN A 45 5.01 15.19 -8.26
CA GLN A 45 4.15 15.29 -9.44
C GLN A 45 2.69 14.94 -9.13
N THR A 46 2.45 13.99 -8.23
CA THR A 46 1.09 13.58 -7.84
C THR A 46 0.40 14.70 -7.06
N ILE A 47 1.10 15.38 -6.14
CA ILE A 47 0.58 16.54 -5.41
C ILE A 47 0.21 17.66 -6.38
N ASP A 48 1.12 18.00 -7.29
CA ASP A 48 0.91 19.07 -8.27
C ASP A 48 -0.33 18.76 -9.15
N ASN A 49 -0.43 17.55 -9.69
CA ASN A 49 -1.56 17.16 -10.54
C ASN A 49 -2.89 17.22 -9.80
N ILE A 50 -2.96 16.66 -8.57
CA ILE A 50 -4.20 16.67 -7.78
C ILE A 50 -4.61 18.10 -7.43
N TYR A 51 -3.64 18.94 -7.07
CA TYR A 51 -3.90 20.33 -6.76
C TYR A 51 -4.44 21.09 -7.97
N GLN A 52 -3.87 20.89 -9.16
CA GLN A 52 -4.36 21.52 -10.39
C GLN A 52 -5.75 21.01 -10.81
N GLU A 53 -6.02 19.72 -10.64
CA GLU A 53 -7.30 19.10 -11.07
C GLU A 53 -8.46 19.39 -10.11
N SER A 54 -8.19 19.45 -8.81
CA SER A 54 -9.24 19.47 -7.77
C SER A 54 -9.14 20.60 -6.76
N GLY A 55 -8.03 21.35 -6.74
CA GLY A 55 -7.72 22.32 -5.69
C GLY A 55 -7.32 21.68 -4.34
N TYR A 56 -7.33 20.35 -4.24
CA TYR A 56 -6.95 19.63 -3.02
C TYR A 56 -5.43 19.49 -2.92
N PHE A 57 -4.87 19.85 -1.77
CA PHE A 57 -3.44 19.73 -1.50
C PHE A 57 -3.17 18.51 -0.61
N ALA A 58 -2.68 17.43 -1.22
CA ALA A 58 -2.35 16.19 -0.51
C ALA A 58 -0.99 16.29 0.20
N ASP A 59 -0.87 15.71 1.39
CA ASP A 59 0.44 15.52 2.03
C ASP A 59 1.26 14.43 1.30
N PRO A 60 2.59 14.37 1.50
CA PRO A 60 3.45 13.42 0.81
C PRO A 60 3.09 11.94 1.01
N HIS A 61 2.60 11.53 2.20
CA HIS A 61 2.23 10.13 2.44
C HIS A 61 0.97 9.76 1.66
N THR A 62 -0.01 10.67 1.61
CA THR A 62 -1.22 10.51 0.80
C THR A 62 -0.88 10.46 -0.70
N ALA A 63 0.02 11.32 -1.16
CA ALA A 63 0.48 11.32 -2.56
C ALA A 63 1.18 10.01 -2.97
N VAL A 64 1.98 9.41 -2.09
CA VAL A 64 2.57 8.07 -2.30
C VAL A 64 1.47 7.01 -2.44
N ALA A 65 0.43 7.05 -1.60
CA ALA A 65 -0.68 6.11 -1.67
C ALA A 65 -1.48 6.26 -2.98
N LEU A 66 -1.80 7.50 -3.37
CA LEU A 66 -2.53 7.80 -4.60
C LEU A 66 -1.74 7.39 -5.85
N LYS A 67 -0.44 7.69 -5.90
CA LYS A 67 0.45 7.21 -6.97
C LYS A 67 0.54 5.68 -7.04
N SER A 68 0.52 5.03 -5.88
CA SER A 68 0.55 3.57 -5.81
C SER A 68 -0.72 2.93 -6.38
N ASN A 69 -1.84 3.66 -6.33
CA ASN A 69 -3.12 3.25 -6.92
C ASN A 69 -3.31 3.67 -8.39
N SER A 70 -2.63 4.72 -8.87
CA SER A 70 -2.90 5.29 -10.21
C SER A 70 -2.60 4.35 -11.40
N GLY A 71 -1.84 3.27 -11.18
CA GLY A 71 -1.62 2.21 -12.19
C GLY A 71 -2.53 0.99 -12.03
N LYS A 72 -3.43 0.98 -11.04
CA LYS A 72 -4.47 -0.03 -10.87
C LYS A 72 -5.77 0.49 -11.45
N GLN A 73 -5.83 0.68 -12.77
CA GLN A 73 -7.13 0.54 -13.45
C GLN A 73 -7.51 -0.94 -13.41
N LYS A 74 -8.01 -1.39 -12.27
CA LYS A 74 -9.01 -2.45 -12.30
C LYS A 74 -10.29 -1.76 -12.75
N ASN A 75 -10.99 -2.34 -13.71
CA ASN A 75 -12.40 -2.08 -13.88
C ASN A 75 -13.07 -2.37 -12.53
N ILE A 76 -13.26 -1.34 -11.70
CA ILE A 76 -13.96 -1.41 -10.40
C ILE A 76 -15.43 -1.00 -10.55
N TYR A 77 -15.91 -0.76 -11.78
CA TYR A 77 -17.34 -0.78 -12.09
C TYR A 77 -17.81 -2.23 -12.22
N SER A 78 -17.76 -2.95 -11.11
CA SER A 78 -18.55 -4.14 -10.85
C SER A 78 -18.89 -4.04 -9.38
N ASN A 79 -20.11 -3.56 -9.11
CA ASN A 79 -20.76 -3.42 -7.80
C ASN A 79 -20.02 -4.11 -6.66
N ASP A 80 -19.32 -3.35 -5.82
CA ASP A 80 -19.33 -3.54 -4.36
C ASP A 80 -18.47 -2.47 -3.67
N ARG A 81 -19.18 -1.55 -3.00
CA ARG A 81 -18.73 -0.68 -1.89
C ARG A 81 -17.38 0.03 -2.10
N LEU A 82 -17.46 1.20 -2.76
CA LEU A 82 -16.61 2.34 -2.41
C LEU A 82 -16.69 2.53 -0.89
N CYS A 83 -15.57 2.37 -0.18
CA CYS A 83 -15.46 2.82 1.18
C CYS A 83 -15.54 4.35 1.16
N ASP A 84 -16.72 4.86 1.48
CA ASP A 84 -16.99 6.28 1.60
C ASP A 84 -16.14 6.88 2.73
N CYS A 85 -15.17 7.71 2.37
CA CYS A 85 -14.33 8.46 3.31
C CYS A 85 -14.92 9.85 3.63
N SER A 86 -16.19 10.12 3.28
CA SER A 86 -16.85 11.40 3.59
C SER A 86 -17.07 11.67 5.08
N SER A 87 -16.70 10.74 5.97
CA SER A 87 -16.94 10.84 7.42
C SER A 87 -15.84 11.55 8.22
N TYR A 88 -14.72 11.96 7.62
CA TYR A 88 -13.71 12.75 8.34
C TYR A 88 -13.90 14.26 8.09
N GLN A 89 -15.00 14.81 8.60
CA GLN A 89 -15.01 16.21 9.02
C GLN A 89 -14.44 16.28 10.43
N ILE A 90 -13.19 16.74 10.55
CA ILE A 90 -12.61 17.12 11.84
C ILE A 90 -13.19 18.50 12.17
N SER A 91 -13.91 18.56 13.29
CA SER A 91 -14.47 19.77 13.91
C SER A 91 -13.40 20.58 14.61
#